data_AF-A0A973MBJ2-F1
#
_entry.id   AF-A0A973MBJ2-F1
#
_cell.length_a   1.000
_cell.length_b   1.000
_cell.length_c   1.000
_cell.angle_alpha   90.00
_cell.angle_beta   90.00
_cell.angle_gamma   90.00
#
_symmetry.space_group_name_H-M   'P 1'
#
loop_
_entity.id
_entity.type
_entity.pdbx_description
1 polymer ?
#
loop_
_entity_poly.entity_id
_entity_poly.type
_entity_poly.pdbx_seq_one_letter_code
_entity_poly.pdbx_strand_id
1 'polypeptide(L)' 'MRIALLLIVLLLVSCRKEEPPAPTPEQSAQLNDAESMLNDLATEEGPANRSAGPSNSSD' A
#
# COMPACT_ATOMS: atom_id res chain seq x y z
N MET A 1 32.24 -10.00 13.73
CA MET A 1 31.22 -11.04 13.98
C MET A 1 30.02 -10.55 14.81
N ARG A 2 30.20 -9.72 15.85
CA ARG A 2 29.09 -9.18 16.66
C ARG A 2 28.08 -8.35 15.85
N ILE A 3 28.57 -7.50 14.95
CA ILE A 3 27.72 -6.68 14.06
C ILE A 3 26.93 -7.56 13.09
N ALA A 4 27.56 -8.59 12.53
CA ALA A 4 26.89 -9.54 11.63
C ALA A 4 25.74 -10.30 12.33
N LEU A 5 25.94 -10.70 13.59
CA LEU A 5 24.87 -11.33 14.38
C LEU A 5 23.69 -10.39 14.64
N LEU A 6 23.94 -9.11 14.93
CA LEU A 6 22.87 -8.13 15.14
C LEU A 6 22.05 -7.92 13.87
N LEU A 7 22.69 -7.86 12.70
CA LEU A 7 22.00 -7.72 11.41
C LEU A 7 21.13 -8.95 11.09
N ILE A 8 21.63 -10.16 11.38
CA ILE A 8 20.86 -11.41 11.20
C ILE A 8 19.62 -11.41 12.10
N VAL A 9 19.74 -11.00 13.37
CA VAL A 9 18.59 -10.91 14.28
C VAL A 9 17.57 -9.89 13.81
N LEU A 10 18.01 -8.74 13.28
CA LEU A 10 17.12 -7.71 12.73
C LEU A 10 16.32 -8.22 11.52
N LEU A 11 16.96 -8.96 10.62
CA LEU A 11 16.32 -9.55 9.45
C LEU A 11 15.32 -10.67 9.81
N LEU A 12 15.53 -11.37 10.92
CA LEU A 12 14.61 -12.40 11.40
C LEU A 12 13.33 -11.79 12.02
N VAL A 13 13.42 -10.58 12.59
CA VAL A 13 12.27 -9.87 13.17
C VAL A 13 11.38 -9.23 12.10
N SER A 14 11.96 -8.77 10.98
CA SER A 14 11.19 -8.16 9.87
C SER A 14 10.42 -9.18 9.01
N CYS A 15 10.62 -10.48 9.21
CA CYS A 15 9.90 -11.55 8.50
C CYS A 15 8.60 -11.97 9.22
N ARG A 16 8.02 -11.10 10.06
CA ARG A 16 6.72 -11.32 10.69
C ARG A 16 5.63 -10.96 9.68
N LYS A 17 4.96 -11.97 9.14
CA LYS A 17 3.78 -11.84 8.26
C LYS A 17 2.55 -11.50 9.11
N GLU A 18 2.56 -10.32 9.73
CA GLU A 18 1.37 -9.72 10.34
C GLU A 18 0.56 -9.05 9.24
N GLU A 19 -0.16 -9.87 8.47
CA GLU A 19 -1.14 -9.35 7.52
C GLU A 19 -2.47 -9.17 8.25
N PRO A 20 -3.22 -8.08 7.97
CA PRO A 20 -4.58 -7.96 8.46
C PRO A 20 -5.41 -9.13 7.90
N PRO A 21 -6.39 -9.63 8.68
CA PRO A 21 -7.31 -10.62 8.16
C PRO A 21 -8.06 -10.07 6.94
N ALA A 22 -8.52 -10.97 6.07
CA ALA A 22 -9.42 -10.58 5.00
C ALA A 22 -10.64 -9.82 5.58
N PRO A 23 -11.14 -8.78 4.90
CA PRO A 23 -12.30 -8.04 5.36
C PRO A 23 -13.53 -8.94 5.46
N THR A 24 -14.43 -8.63 6.40
CA THR A 24 -15.75 -9.28 6.44
C THR A 24 -16.56 -8.91 5.19
N PRO A 25 -17.66 -9.63 4.90
CA PRO A 25 -18.56 -9.28 3.81
C PRO A 25 -19.08 -7.83 3.91
N GLU A 26 -19.42 -7.37 5.11
CA GLU A 26 -19.93 -6.01 5.36
C GLU A 26 -18.84 -4.95 5.18
N GLN A 27 -17.60 -5.26 5.57
CA GLN A 27 -16.45 -4.37 5.34
C GLN A 27 -16.10 -4.29 3.86
N SER A 28 -16.20 -5.41 3.14
CA SER A 28 -15.99 -5.47 1.70
C SER A 28 -17.06 -4.68 0.94
N ALA A 29 -18.33 -4.76 1.38
CA ALA A 29 -19.41 -3.98 0.80
C ALA A 29 -19.18 -2.47 0.95
N GLN A 30 -18.83 -2.02 2.16
CA GLN A 30 -18.49 -0.61 2.41
C GLN A 30 -17.31 -0.12 1.55
N LEU A 31 -16.29 -0.97 1.35
CA LEU A 31 -15.14 -0.64 0.52
C LEU A 31 -15.53 -0.54 -0.95
N ASN A 32 -16.35 -1.46 -1.46
CA ASN A 32 -16.85 -1.43 -2.83
C ASN A 32 -17.70 -0.19 -3.11
N ASP A 33 -18.54 0.21 -2.15
CA ASP A 33 -19.35 1.43 -2.27
C ASP A 33 -18.46 2.68 -2.38
N ALA A 34 -17.42 2.76 -1.54
CA ALA A 34 -16.44 3.85 -1.59
C ALA A 34 -15.65 3.86 -2.90
N GLU A 35 -15.27 2.69 -3.42
CA GLU A 35 -14.58 2.54 -4.71
C GLU A 35 -15.48 2.97 -5.87
N SER A 36 -16.78 2.63 -5.83
CA SER A 36 -17.75 3.08 -6.84
C SER A 36 -17.81 4.60 -6.91
N MET A 37 -17.90 5.29 -5.76
CA MET A 37 -17.93 6.74 -5.71
C MET A 37 -16.66 7.38 -6.30
N LEU A 38 -15.49 6.79 -6.02
CA LEU A 38 -14.22 7.28 -6.57
C LEU A 38 -14.12 7.01 -8.08
N ASN A 39 -14.60 5.87 -8.55
CA ASN A 39 -14.62 5.54 -9.97
C ASN A 39 -15.55 6.47 -10.76
N ASP A 40 -16.70 6.82 -10.20
CA ASP A 40 -17.62 7.79 -10.80
C ASP A 40 -16.96 9.17 -10.91
N LEU A 41 -16.24 9.61 -9.87
CA LEU A 41 -15.49 10.85 -9.89
C LEU A 41 -14.32 10.84 -10.89
N ALA A 42 -13.59 9.72 -10.99
CA ALA A 42 -12.51 9.54 -11.96
C ALA A 42 -13.02 9.47 -13.40
N THR A 43 -14.27 9.04 -13.60
CA THR A 43 -14.93 9.04 -14.92
C THR A 43 -15.27 10.48 -15.36
N GLU A 44 -15.67 11.34 -14.42
CA GLU A 44 -15.97 12.76 -14.68
C GLU A 44 -14.71 13.64 -14.90
N GLU A 45 -13.57 13.33 -14.28
CA GLU A 45 -12.33 14.13 -14.41
C GLU A 45 -11.31 13.56 -15.44
N GLY A 46 -11.61 12.40 -16.03
CA GLY A 46 -10.69 11.70 -16.93
C GLY A 46 -9.40 11.28 -16.22
N PRO A 47 -8.46 10.57 -16.88
CA PRO A 47 -7.18 10.24 -16.28
C PRO A 47 -6.36 11.54 -16.15
N ALA A 48 -6.55 12.28 -15.06
CA ALA A 48 -5.69 13.39 -14.68
C ALA A 48 -4.27 12.84 -14.49
N ASN A 49 -3.48 12.98 -15.55
CA ASN A 49 -2.03 12.94 -15.58
C ASN A 49 -1.37 11.92 -14.63
N ARG A 50 -1.21 10.66 -15.08
CA ARG A 50 -0.38 9.63 -14.43
C ARG A 50 1.14 9.95 -14.44
N SER A 51 1.56 11.21 -14.55
CA SER A 51 2.97 11.62 -14.52
C SER A 51 3.54 11.80 -13.10
N ALA A 52 2.89 11.29 -12.06
CA ALA A 52 3.56 11.08 -10.77
C ALA A 52 4.52 9.87 -10.86
N GLY A 53 5.46 9.92 -11.81
CA GLY A 53 6.68 9.13 -11.75
C GLY A 53 7.55 9.63 -10.58
N PRO A 54 8.44 8.79 -10.05
CA PRO A 54 9.26 9.16 -8.90
C PRO A 54 10.00 10.47 -9.17
N SER A 55 9.85 11.43 -8.25
CA SER A 55 10.63 12.67 -8.27
C SER A 55 12.11 12.33 -8.18
N ASN A 56 12.81 12.42 -9.31
CA ASN A 56 14.25 12.57 -9.33
C ASN A 56 14.55 13.95 -8.72
N SER A 57 14.99 13.95 -7.47
CA SER A 57 15.77 15.04 -6.90
C SER A 57 17.11 14.45 -6.46
N SER A 58 18.08 14.44 -7.37
CA SER A 58 19.49 14.40 -7.03
C SER A 58 20.00 15.84 -7.05
N ASP A 59 20.11 16.43 -5.87
CA ASP A 59 21.03 17.52 -5.55
C ASP A 59 21.67 17.21 -4.19
#